data_AF-A0A117UVV7-F1
#
_entry.id   AF-A0A117UVV7-F1
#
_cell.length_a   1.000
_cell.length_b   1.000
_cell.length_c   1.000
_cell.angle_alpha   90.00
_cell.angle_beta   90.00
_cell.angle_gamma   90.00
#
_symmetry.space_group_name_H-M   'P 1'
#
loop_
_entity.id
_entity.type
_entity.pdbx_description
1 polymer ?
#
loop_
_entity_poly.entity_id
_entity_poly.type
_entity_poly.pdbx_seq_one_letter_code
_entity_poly.pdbx_strand_id
1 'polypeptide(L)'
;MTISQDYAQLISSQLPLMKSGTLRIWGEWFGRPHDNIHFIVGAEADVDRLILMFNEGETLTVYSPEQGRFSEGVFSIWFATRVRWEWYYYGREHSAASLHFLDYQLCVESLALQTNWRYAKLSGQKPNGPAVELV
;
A
#
# COMPACT_ATOMS: atom_id res chain seq x y z
N MET A 1 13.26 18.83 -0.80
CA MET A 1 12.63 17.53 -1.11
C MET A 1 11.31 17.47 -0.38
N THR A 2 10.31 16.81 -0.95
CA THR A 2 9.04 16.54 -0.27
C THR A 2 9.18 15.29 0.61
N ILE A 3 8.27 15.10 1.57
CA ILE A 3 8.27 13.90 2.43
C ILE A 3 8.22 12.62 1.59
N SER A 4 7.39 12.60 0.54
CA SER A 4 7.29 11.46 -0.38
C SER A 4 8.64 11.14 -1.05
N GLN A 5 9.37 12.16 -1.49
CA GLN A 5 10.69 11.99 -2.10
C GLN A 5 11.73 11.47 -1.10
N ASP A 6 11.71 11.98 0.13
CA ASP A 6 12.60 11.51 1.20
C ASP A 6 12.32 10.04 1.53
N TYR A 7 11.04 9.64 1.58
CA TYR A 7 10.64 8.24 1.80
C TYR A 7 11.07 7.34 0.64
N ALA A 8 10.84 7.75 -0.61
CA ALA A 8 11.25 6.95 -1.76
C ALA A 8 12.78 6.77 -1.81
N GLN A 9 13.55 7.81 -1.52
CA GLN A 9 15.02 7.73 -1.49
C GLN A 9 15.49 6.81 -0.35
N LEU A 10 14.92 6.95 0.84
CA LEU A 10 15.25 6.11 1.98
C LEU A 10 14.97 4.63 1.69
N ILE A 11 13.75 4.32 1.24
CA ILE A 11 13.35 2.95 0.90
C ILE A 11 14.27 2.39 -0.19
N SER A 12 14.49 3.14 -1.27
CA SER A 12 15.36 2.72 -2.38
C SER A 12 16.79 2.43 -1.93
N SER A 13 17.33 3.23 -1.00
CA SER A 13 18.69 3.03 -0.47
C SER A 13 18.84 1.78 0.40
N GLN A 14 17.72 1.24 0.89
CA GLN A 14 17.67 0.08 1.79
C GLN A 14 17.16 -1.18 1.11
N LEU A 15 16.78 -1.13 -0.17
CA LEU A 15 16.54 -2.34 -0.96
C LEU A 15 17.85 -3.15 -1.03
N PRO A 16 17.85 -4.48 -0.77
CA PRO A 16 16.72 -5.42 -0.59
C PRO A 16 16.37 -5.75 0.87
N LEU A 17 16.93 -5.04 1.85
CA LEU A 17 16.76 -5.31 3.28
C LEU A 17 15.42 -4.84 3.83
N MET A 18 14.51 -4.35 2.98
CA MET A 18 13.20 -3.90 3.42
C MET A 18 12.35 -5.06 3.91
N LYS A 19 11.59 -4.80 4.98
CA LYS A 19 10.63 -5.77 5.50
C LYS A 19 9.68 -6.20 4.38
N SER A 20 9.61 -7.50 4.16
CA SER A 20 8.52 -8.15 3.43
C SER A 20 7.42 -8.57 4.40
N GLY A 21 6.19 -8.72 3.91
CA GLY A 21 5.10 -9.18 4.74
C GLY A 21 3.75 -9.12 4.03
N THR A 22 2.70 -9.39 4.79
CA THR A 22 1.34 -9.27 4.31
C THR A 22 0.86 -7.83 4.46
N LEU A 23 0.17 -7.32 3.43
CA LEU A 23 -0.32 -5.94 3.40
C LEU A 23 -1.54 -5.74 4.29
N ARG A 24 -1.50 -4.69 5.12
CA ARG A 24 -2.67 -4.10 5.78
C ARG A 24 -2.82 -2.64 5.42
N ILE A 25 -4.07 -2.22 5.24
CA ILE A 25 -4.47 -0.84 4.93
C ILE A 25 -5.47 -0.40 5.99
N TRP A 26 -5.13 0.60 6.81
CA TRP A 26 -5.93 1.05 7.96
C TRP A 26 -6.42 -0.08 8.87
N GLY A 27 -5.60 -1.11 9.03
CA GLY A 27 -5.89 -2.29 9.84
C GLY A 27 -6.69 -3.39 9.13
N GLU A 28 -7.22 -3.15 7.93
CA GLU A 28 -7.82 -4.20 7.10
C GLU A 28 -6.75 -5.00 6.38
N TRP A 29 -6.86 -6.33 6.42
CA TRP A 29 -5.98 -7.23 5.69
C TRP A 29 -6.35 -7.28 4.21
N PHE A 30 -5.36 -7.18 3.32
CA PHE A 30 -5.52 -7.58 1.93
C PHE A 30 -5.52 -9.11 1.85
N GLY A 31 -6.68 -9.72 1.56
CA GLY A 31 -6.83 -11.17 1.57
C GLY A 31 -7.07 -11.72 2.98
N ARG A 32 -6.40 -12.82 3.32
CA ARG A 32 -6.46 -13.41 4.68
C ARG A 32 -5.28 -12.90 5.52
N PRO A 33 -5.41 -12.83 6.86
CA PRO A 33 -4.28 -12.54 7.72
C PRO A 33 -3.11 -13.49 7.45
N HIS A 34 -1.91 -12.92 7.28
CA HIS A 34 -0.67 -13.64 6.98
C HIS A 34 -0.65 -14.43 5.65
N ASP A 35 -1.53 -14.06 4.71
CA ASP A 35 -1.52 -14.56 3.34
C ASP A 35 -0.79 -13.59 2.42
N ASN A 36 -0.18 -14.06 1.33
CA ASN A 36 0.62 -13.26 0.38
C ASN A 36 1.76 -12.43 1.02
N ILE A 37 3.00 -12.89 0.83
CA ILE A 37 4.19 -12.13 1.25
C ILE A 37 4.63 -11.24 0.09
N HIS A 38 4.50 -9.92 0.28
CA HIS A 38 4.89 -8.94 -0.73
C HIS A 38 6.31 -8.42 -0.45
N PHE A 39 7.11 -8.30 -1.50
CA PHE A 39 8.48 -7.78 -1.44
C PHE A 39 8.55 -6.47 -2.22
N ILE A 40 8.96 -5.38 -1.57
CA ILE A 40 9.18 -4.10 -2.24
C ILE A 40 10.43 -4.24 -3.11
N VAL A 41 10.30 -3.97 -4.41
CA VAL A 41 11.39 -4.03 -5.39
C VAL A 41 11.74 -2.66 -5.98
N GLY A 42 10.93 -1.65 -5.69
CA GLY A 42 11.19 -0.28 -6.12
C GLY A 42 10.35 0.72 -5.32
N ALA A 43 10.85 1.95 -5.26
CA ALA A 43 10.11 3.09 -4.71
C ALA A 43 10.36 4.32 -5.58
N GLU A 44 9.27 5.00 -5.92
CA GLU A 44 9.25 6.27 -6.64
C GLU A 44 8.40 7.27 -5.87
N ALA A 45 8.57 8.55 -6.15
CA ALA A 45 7.73 9.58 -5.58
C ALA A 45 7.57 10.77 -6.52
N ASP A 46 6.44 11.43 -6.39
CA ASP A 46 6.25 12.78 -6.88
C ASP A 46 5.98 13.75 -5.71
N VAL A 47 5.37 14.91 -6.00
CA VAL A 47 5.19 15.98 -5.01
C VAL A 47 4.42 15.48 -3.78
N ASP A 48 3.33 14.73 -4.00
CA ASP A 48 2.40 14.32 -2.94
C ASP A 48 2.22 12.81 -2.83
N ARG A 49 2.80 12.00 -3.72
CA ARG A 49 2.62 10.55 -3.73
C ARG A 49 3.92 9.79 -3.53
N LEU A 50 3.87 8.77 -2.69
CA LEU A 50 4.86 7.69 -2.63
C LEU A 50 4.28 6.49 -3.39
N ILE A 51 5.04 5.96 -4.34
CA ILE A 51 4.66 4.83 -5.18
C ILE A 51 5.65 3.69 -4.91
N LEU A 52 5.14 2.54 -4.48
CA LEU A 52 5.94 1.35 -4.19
C LEU A 52 5.58 0.25 -5.17
N MET A 53 6.60 -0.39 -5.74
CA MET A 53 6.45 -1.51 -6.64
C MET A 53 6.82 -2.79 -5.93
N PHE A 54 6.06 -3.84 -6.17
CA PHE A 54 6.25 -5.15 -5.56
C PHE A 54 6.61 -6.21 -6.60
N ASN A 55 7.18 -7.33 -6.13
CA ASN A 55 7.81 -8.35 -6.96
C ASN A 55 6.86 -9.08 -7.93
N GLU A 56 5.55 -9.13 -7.68
CA GLU A 56 4.56 -9.73 -8.59
C GLU A 56 3.86 -8.65 -9.45
N GLY A 57 4.47 -7.47 -9.58
CA GLY A 57 3.96 -6.37 -10.39
C GLY A 57 2.84 -5.58 -9.73
N GLU A 58 2.61 -5.75 -8.42
CA GLU A 58 1.67 -4.93 -7.67
C GLU A 58 2.24 -3.52 -7.45
N THR A 59 1.34 -2.56 -7.28
CA THR A 59 1.68 -1.16 -7.02
C THR A 59 0.88 -0.62 -5.86
N LEU A 60 1.56 -0.03 -4.88
CA LEU A 60 0.95 0.70 -3.78
C LEU A 60 1.24 2.19 -3.93
N THR A 61 0.20 2.99 -4.11
CA THR A 61 0.30 4.45 -4.12
C THR A 61 -0.26 5.01 -2.82
N VAL A 62 0.56 5.78 -2.10
CA VAL A 62 0.20 6.44 -0.83
C VAL A 62 0.23 7.95 -1.04
N TYR A 63 -0.91 8.60 -0.83
CA TYR A 63 -1.08 10.04 -1.04
C TYR A 63 -0.91 10.81 0.27
N SER A 64 -0.13 11.88 0.22
CA SER A 64 0.27 12.70 1.37
C SER A 64 0.76 11.85 2.54
N PRO A 65 1.78 10.99 2.34
CA PRO A 65 2.27 10.10 3.38
C PRO A 65 2.92 10.89 4.51
N GLU A 66 2.62 10.54 5.76
CA GLU A 66 3.27 11.11 6.93
C GLU A 66 3.56 10.05 7.99
N GLN A 67 4.57 10.34 8.83
CA GLN A 67 5.00 9.48 9.95
C GLN A 67 5.37 8.05 9.50
N GLY A 68 6.05 7.94 8.35
CA GLY A 68 6.64 6.72 7.83
C GLY A 68 7.80 6.20 8.69
N ARG A 69 7.85 4.88 8.86
CA ARG A 69 8.92 4.15 9.55
C ARG A 69 9.34 2.98 8.68
N PHE A 70 10.63 2.98 8.31
CA PHE A 70 11.21 1.99 7.40
C PHE A 70 12.52 1.47 8.00
N SER A 71 12.57 0.16 8.25
CA SER A 71 13.74 -0.59 8.67
C SER A 71 13.58 -2.07 8.31
N GLU A 72 14.61 -2.88 8.53
CA GLU A 72 14.57 -4.33 8.22
C GLU A 72 13.40 -5.07 8.88
N GLY A 73 13.00 -4.64 10.08
CA GLY A 73 11.90 -5.25 10.84
C GLY A 73 10.59 -4.46 10.83
N VAL A 74 10.53 -3.28 10.21
CA VAL A 74 9.36 -2.39 10.28
C VAL A 74 9.11 -1.72 8.93
N PHE A 75 7.88 -1.83 8.46
CA PHE A 75 7.39 -1.02 7.35
C PHE A 75 5.99 -0.52 7.72
N SER A 76 5.86 0.78 8.01
CA SER A 76 4.55 1.40 8.23
C SER A 76 4.52 2.88 7.87
N ILE A 77 3.35 3.34 7.42
CA ILE A 77 3.03 4.74 7.20
C ILE A 77 1.74 5.01 7.97
N TRP A 78 1.80 5.88 8.97
CA TRP A 78 0.67 6.06 9.89
C TRP A 78 -0.43 6.92 9.32
N PHE A 79 -0.10 7.93 8.52
CA PHE A 79 -1.07 8.84 7.95
C PHE A 79 -0.93 8.94 6.44
N ALA A 80 -2.07 8.98 5.77
CA ALA A 80 -2.22 9.24 4.35
C ALA A 80 -3.63 9.79 4.12
N THR A 81 -3.81 10.59 3.08
CA THR A 81 -5.15 11.04 2.67
C THR A 81 -5.87 9.98 1.83
N ARG A 82 -5.10 9.15 1.11
CA ARG A 82 -5.59 8.08 0.24
C ARG A 82 -4.53 7.00 0.10
N VAL A 83 -4.98 5.75 -0.01
CA VAL A 83 -4.11 4.60 -0.32
C VAL A 83 -4.77 3.81 -1.43
N ARG A 84 -4.02 3.60 -2.53
CA ARG A 84 -4.44 2.79 -3.65
C ARG A 84 -3.51 1.59 -3.79
N TRP A 85 -4.09 0.40 -3.70
CA TRP A 85 -3.42 -0.87 -3.94
C TRP A 85 -3.89 -1.47 -5.26
N GLU A 86 -2.97 -1.82 -6.14
CA GLU A 86 -3.24 -2.40 -7.45
C GLU A 86 -2.50 -3.72 -7.59
N TRP A 87 -3.19 -4.78 -8.01
CA TRP A 87 -2.61 -6.11 -8.16
C TRP A 87 -3.21 -6.85 -9.35
N TYR A 88 -2.47 -7.80 -9.91
CA TYR A 88 -2.99 -8.73 -10.90
C TYR A 88 -3.59 -9.95 -10.20
N TYR A 89 -4.69 -10.50 -10.72
CA TYR A 89 -5.28 -11.72 -10.20
C TYR A 89 -4.25 -12.87 -10.23
N TYR A 90 -3.91 -13.42 -9.07
CA TYR A 90 -2.87 -14.43 -8.95
C TYR A 90 -3.10 -15.66 -9.84
N GLY A 91 -2.03 -16.09 -10.52
CA GLY A 91 -2.06 -17.20 -11.47
C GLY A 91 -2.67 -16.87 -12.84
N ARG A 92 -2.88 -15.58 -13.17
CA ARG A 92 -3.31 -15.11 -14.49
C ARG A 92 -2.20 -14.30 -15.16
N GLU A 93 -2.29 -14.18 -16.48
CA GLU A 93 -1.42 -13.28 -17.24
C GLU A 93 -1.66 -11.82 -16.85
N HIS A 94 -0.57 -11.04 -16.76
CA HIS A 94 -0.63 -9.62 -16.43
C HIS A 94 -1.29 -8.83 -17.57
N SER A 95 -2.59 -8.62 -17.43
CA SER A 95 -3.41 -7.92 -18.41
C SER A 95 -4.37 -6.95 -17.71
N ALA A 96 -4.91 -5.99 -18.45
CA ALA A 96 -5.92 -5.07 -17.93
C ALA A 96 -7.16 -5.79 -17.37
N ALA A 97 -7.50 -6.97 -17.90
CA ALA A 97 -8.64 -7.77 -17.43
C ALA A 97 -8.40 -8.43 -16.06
N SER A 98 -7.14 -8.68 -15.71
CA SER A 98 -6.73 -9.23 -14.41
C SER A 98 -6.33 -8.17 -13.39
N LEU A 99 -6.24 -6.90 -13.80
CA LEU A 99 -5.85 -5.80 -12.92
C LEU A 99 -7.01 -5.41 -12.02
N HIS A 100 -6.77 -5.52 -10.72
CA HIS A 100 -7.69 -5.15 -9.67
C HIS A 100 -7.13 -4.04 -8.80
N PHE A 101 -8.01 -3.30 -8.14
CA PHE A 101 -7.57 -2.26 -7.22
C PHE A 101 -8.47 -2.12 -5.99
N LEU A 102 -7.89 -1.68 -4.88
CA LEU A 102 -8.58 -1.15 -3.70
C LEU A 102 -8.12 0.29 -3.53
N ASP A 103 -9.06 1.22 -3.52
CA ASP A 103 -8.77 2.65 -3.46
C ASP A 103 -9.50 3.29 -2.29
N TYR A 104 -8.79 3.41 -1.19
CA TYR A 104 -9.29 3.91 0.07
C TYR A 104 -8.98 5.40 0.19
N GLN A 105 -10.01 6.21 0.43
CA GLN A 105 -9.92 7.64 0.70
C GLN A 105 -10.31 7.92 2.14
N LEU A 106 -9.45 8.63 2.87
CA LEU A 106 -9.78 9.13 4.21
C LEU A 106 -10.76 10.30 4.11
N CYS A 107 -11.91 10.13 4.75
CA CYS A 107 -12.89 11.17 5.05
C CYS A 107 -12.81 11.54 6.53
N VAL A 108 -13.54 12.58 6.97
CA VAL A 108 -13.45 13.16 8.32
C VAL A 108 -13.45 12.12 9.45
N GLU A 109 -14.27 11.07 9.36
CA GLU A 109 -14.34 10.01 10.38
C GLU A 109 -14.46 8.58 9.79
N SER A 110 -14.25 8.41 8.49
CA SER A 110 -14.49 7.13 7.82
C SER A 110 -13.59 6.93 6.60
N LEU A 111 -13.54 5.70 6.11
CA LEU A 111 -12.91 5.36 4.85
C LEU A 111 -13.97 5.16 3.77
N ALA A 112 -13.78 5.82 2.63
CA ALA A 112 -14.50 5.53 1.40
C ALA A 112 -13.65 4.61 0.52
N LEU A 113 -14.19 3.46 0.11
CA LEU A 113 -13.52 2.49 -0.75
C LEU A 113 -14.15 2.51 -2.15
N GLN A 114 -13.32 2.76 -3.16
CA GLN A 114 -13.63 2.50 -4.55
C GLN A 114 -12.82 1.29 -5.03
N THR A 115 -13.44 0.41 -5.80
CA THR A 115 -12.79 -0.84 -6.22
C THR A 115 -13.52 -1.48 -7.41
N ASN A 116 -12.78 -2.17 -8.27
CA ASN A 116 -13.34 -3.10 -9.27
C ASN A 116 -13.33 -4.57 -8.76
N TRP A 117 -12.95 -4.80 -7.50
CA TRP A 117 -12.87 -6.12 -6.89
C TRP A 117 -14.20 -6.51 -6.26
N ARG A 118 -14.87 -7.49 -6.89
CA ARG A 118 -16.23 -7.93 -6.53
C ARG A 118 -16.39 -8.54 -5.12
N TYR A 119 -15.29 -8.90 -4.46
CA TYR A 119 -15.32 -9.49 -3.11
C TYR A 119 -14.91 -8.49 -2.02
N ALA A 120 -14.69 -7.23 -2.38
CA ALA A 120 -14.43 -6.18 -1.41
C ALA A 120 -15.66 -5.98 -0.51
N LYS A 121 -15.42 -5.77 0.79
CA LYS A 121 -16.47 -5.38 1.72
C LYS A 121 -16.69 -3.87 1.58
N LEU A 122 -17.93 -3.46 1.30
CA LEU A 122 -18.29 -2.04 1.16
C LEU A 122 -17.94 -1.25 2.43
N SER A 123 -17.39 -0.05 2.27
CA SER A 123 -16.78 0.71 3.35
C SER A 123 -17.75 1.66 4.06
N GLY A 124 -17.60 1.69 5.38
CA GLY A 124 -18.04 2.73 6.32
C GLY A 124 -17.24 2.63 7.62
N GLN A 125 -16.06 2.00 7.55
CA GLN A 125 -15.25 1.68 8.71
C GLN A 125 -14.43 2.89 9.13
N LYS A 126 -14.18 2.96 10.44
CA LYS A 126 -13.23 3.91 11.00
C LYS A 126 -11.80 3.38 10.76
N PRO A 127 -10.84 4.25 10.43
CA PRO A 127 -9.44 3.83 10.34
C PRO A 127 -8.98 3.23 11.67
N ASN A 128 -8.39 2.03 11.65
CA ASN A 128 -7.99 1.29 12.85
C ASN A 128 -6.56 0.76 12.74
N GLY A 129 -5.61 1.69 12.61
CA GLY A 129 -4.19 1.38 12.48
C GLY A 129 -3.47 2.34 11.52
N PRO A 130 -2.21 2.04 11.17
CA PRO A 130 -1.48 2.78 10.15
C PRO A 130 -2.23 2.78 8.82
N ALA A 131 -2.09 3.86 8.04
CA ALA A 131 -2.61 3.90 6.68
C ALA A 131 -2.10 2.71 5.85
N VAL A 132 -0.83 2.33 6.02
CA VAL A 132 -0.23 1.13 5.44
C VAL A 132 0.73 0.50 6.42
N GLU A 133 0.74 -0.83 6.51
CA GLU A 133 1.82 -1.60 7.09
C GLU A 133 2.04 -2.94 6.37
N LEU A 134 3.28 -3.42 6.38
CA LEU A 134 3.59 -4.82 6.08
C LEU A 134 3.79 -5.54 7.42
N VAL A 135 3.09 -6.65 7.62
CA VAL A 135 3.13 -7.47 8.84
C VAL A 135 3.84 -8.79 8.58
#